data_AF-U2Q3J8-F1
#
_entry.id   AF-U2Q3J8-F1
#
_cell.length_a   1.000
_cell.length_b   1.000
_cell.length_c   1.000
_cell.angle_alpha   90.00
_cell.angle_beta   90.00
_cell.angle_gamma   90.00
#
_symmetry.space_group_name_H-M   'P 1'
#
loop_
_entity.id
_entity.type
_entity.pdbx_description
1 polymer ?
#
loop_
_entity_poly.entity_id
_entity_poly.type
_entity_poly.pdbx_seq_one_letter_code
_entity_poly.pdbx_strand_id
1 'polypeptide(L)'
;MRKFTSTFLILLLLFLIPYKANAVSNTNTFKEGVYKVSDFNFSEGNLYYIQNVSEKGPIFLQIYDKDQIVQQAIRIPPKSQKFNLISLKPEHRMVIIGDGEAYIS
;
A
#
# COMPACT_ATOMS: atom_id res chain seq x y z
N MET A 1 32.48 30.18 -30.78
CA MET A 1 31.22 30.43 -30.05
C MET A 1 30.11 29.43 -30.37
N ARG A 2 29.90 29.03 -31.64
CA ARG A 2 28.83 28.09 -32.06
C ARG A 2 28.85 26.69 -31.39
N LYS A 3 30.03 26.20 -30.98
CA LYS A 3 30.19 24.93 -30.26
C LYS A 3 29.75 25.03 -28.79
N PHE A 4 29.98 26.19 -28.17
CA PHE A 4 29.65 26.47 -26.77
C PHE A 4 28.14 26.67 -26.58
N THR A 5 27.50 27.33 -27.55
CA THR A 5 26.03 27.49 -27.57
C THR A 5 25.33 26.14 -27.74
N SER A 6 25.90 25.22 -28.54
CA SER A 6 25.34 23.88 -28.73
C SER A 6 25.44 23.02 -27.47
N THR A 7 26.59 23.04 -26.79
CA THR A 7 26.78 22.29 -25.53
C THR A 7 25.90 22.85 -24.41
N PHE A 8 25.78 24.17 -24.32
CA PHE A 8 24.88 24.81 -23.36
C PHE A 8 23.41 24.45 -23.61
N LEU A 9 22.98 24.39 -24.86
CA LEU A 9 21.60 24.04 -25.23
C LEU A 9 21.27 22.58 -24.88
N ILE A 10 22.21 21.65 -25.13
CA ILE A 10 22.07 20.24 -24.75
C ILE A 10 21.97 20.09 -23.23
N LEU A 11 22.78 20.83 -22.47
CA LEU A 11 22.74 20.80 -21.01
C LEU A 11 21.41 21.35 -20.48
N LEU A 12 20.89 22.42 -21.08
CA LEU A 12 19.59 22.99 -20.72
C LEU A 12 18.44 21.99 -20.95
N LEU A 13 18.45 21.28 -22.08
CA LEU A 13 17.46 20.26 -22.42
C LEU A 13 17.43 19.08 -21.43
N LEU A 14 18.57 18.72 -20.83
CA LEU A 14 18.65 17.67 -19.81
C LEU A 14 17.96 18.07 -18.49
N PHE A 15 17.97 19.36 -18.12
CA PHE A 15 17.27 19.86 -16.92
C PHE A 15 15.75 19.99 -17.09
N LEU A 16 15.26 19.99 -18.33
CA LEU A 16 13.83 20.08 -18.65
C LEU A 16 13.10 18.73 -18.59
N ILE A 17 13.81 17.63 -18.32
CA ILE A 17 13.19 16.31 -18.18
C ILE A 17 12.40 16.31 -16.85
N PRO A 18 11.05 16.28 -16.88
CA PRO A 18 10.28 16.24 -15.65
C PRO A 18 10.53 14.91 -14.97
N TYR A 19 11.21 14.93 -13.82
CA TYR A 19 11.25 13.78 -12.94
C TYR A 19 9.82 13.56 -12.43
N LYS A 20 9.19 12.47 -12.86
CA LYS A 20 7.99 11.96 -12.20
C LYS A 20 8.44 11.39 -10.87
N ALA A 21 8.59 12.24 -9.86
CA ALA A 21 8.58 11.76 -8.48
C ALA A 21 7.19 11.15 -8.28
N ASN A 22 7.12 9.82 -8.28
CA ASN A 22 5.95 9.14 -7.74
C ASN A 22 5.93 9.52 -6.27
N ALA A 23 5.12 10.53 -5.92
CA ALA A 23 4.72 10.71 -4.53
C ALA A 23 4.00 9.42 -4.16
N VAL A 24 4.71 8.50 -3.50
CA VAL A 24 4.08 7.39 -2.80
C VAL A 24 3.30 8.06 -1.70
N SER A 25 2.04 8.35 -2.01
CA SER A 25 1.09 8.73 -1.00
C SER A 25 1.07 7.55 -0.04
N ASN A 26 1.60 7.74 1.17
CA ASN A 26 1.40 6.82 2.29
C ASN A 26 -0.07 6.90 2.75
N THR A 27 -1.00 6.82 1.80
CA THR A 27 -2.36 6.43 2.11
C THR A 27 -2.23 5.02 2.67
N ASN A 28 -2.71 4.78 3.89
CA ASN A 28 -2.82 3.45 4.47
C ASN A 28 -3.87 2.59 3.73
N THR A 29 -4.01 2.78 2.42
CA THR A 29 -4.96 2.17 1.52
C THR A 29 -4.21 1.19 0.64
N PHE A 30 -4.63 -0.06 0.70
CA PHE A 30 -4.01 -1.20 0.03
C PHE A 30 -4.98 -1.79 -0.98
N LYS A 31 -4.43 -2.34 -2.07
CA LYS A 31 -5.20 -3.00 -3.13
C LYS A 31 -5.00 -4.50 -3.04
N GLU A 32 -5.53 -5.23 -4.00
CA GLU A 32 -5.23 -6.64 -4.16
C GLU A 32 -3.72 -6.90 -4.18
N GLY A 33 -3.27 -7.88 -3.41
CA GLY A 33 -1.87 -8.22 -3.30
C GLY A 33 -1.51 -9.01 -2.04
N VAL A 34 -0.23 -9.33 -1.95
CA VAL A 34 0.40 -9.97 -0.80
C VAL A 34 1.39 -9.00 -0.18
N TYR A 35 1.24 -8.75 1.11
CA TYR A 35 2.00 -7.77 1.86
C TYR A 35 2.65 -8.41 3.08
N LYS A 36 3.87 -7.98 3.41
CA LYS A 36 4.46 -8.27 4.72
C LYS A 36 4.08 -7.18 5.70
N VAL A 37 3.77 -7.56 6.93
CA VAL A 37 3.44 -6.56 7.96
C VAL A 37 4.63 -5.63 8.23
N SER A 38 5.85 -6.16 8.16
CA SER A 38 7.10 -5.40 8.30
C SER A 38 7.28 -4.24 7.31
N ASP A 39 6.60 -4.30 6.16
CA ASP A 39 6.73 -3.29 5.12
C ASP A 39 5.85 -2.06 5.42
N PHE A 40 5.00 -2.15 6.44
CA PHE A 40 4.18 -1.06 6.94
C PHE A 40 4.83 -0.41 8.16
N ASN A 41 4.65 0.90 8.31
CA ASN A 41 5.04 1.64 9.53
C ASN A 41 4.03 1.44 10.67
N PHE A 42 3.59 0.20 10.91
CA PHE A 42 2.73 -0.13 12.03
C PHE A 42 3.57 -0.23 13.31
N SER A 43 3.10 0.40 14.38
CA SER A 43 3.68 0.24 15.70
C SER A 43 3.25 -1.11 16.28
N GLU A 44 4.23 -1.87 16.75
CA GLU A 44 3.98 -3.18 17.34
C GLU A 44 3.05 -3.08 18.56
N GLY A 45 2.13 -4.04 18.69
CA GLY A 45 1.20 -4.14 19.83
C GLY A 45 -0.04 -3.25 19.76
N ASN A 46 -0.16 -2.39 18.75
CA ASN A 46 -1.39 -1.64 18.53
C ASN A 46 -2.48 -2.51 17.90
N LEU A 47 -3.73 -2.25 18.32
CA LEU A 47 -4.91 -2.82 17.69
C LEU A 47 -5.26 -1.98 16.46
N TYR A 48 -5.05 -2.59 15.29
CA TYR A 48 -5.39 -1.99 14.00
C TYR A 48 -6.81 -2.38 13.59
N TYR A 49 -7.41 -1.55 12.76
CA TYR A 49 -8.66 -1.86 12.09
C TYR A 49 -8.54 -1.71 10.59
N ILE A 50 -9.38 -2.46 9.88
CA ILE A 50 -9.49 -2.45 8.43
C ILE A 50 -10.89 -2.03 8.00
N GLN A 51 -10.98 -1.27 6.92
CA GLN A 51 -12.25 -0.91 6.28
C GLN A 51 -12.09 -0.95 4.76
N ASN A 52 -13.13 -1.34 4.03
CA ASN A 52 -13.16 -1.16 2.57
C ASN A 52 -13.75 0.22 2.28
N VAL A 53 -12.90 1.16 1.87
CA VAL A 53 -13.30 2.54 1.53
C VAL A 53 -13.85 2.65 0.11
N SER A 54 -13.63 1.61 -0.71
CA SER A 54 -14.10 1.59 -2.09
C SER A 54 -15.61 1.37 -2.17
N GLU A 55 -16.22 1.98 -3.19
CA GLU A 55 -17.59 1.65 -3.61
C GLU A 55 -17.62 0.38 -4.48
N LYS A 56 -16.45 -0.05 -4.96
CA LYS A 56 -16.27 -1.29 -5.74
C LYS A 56 -16.39 -2.51 -4.82
N GLY A 57 -16.39 -3.70 -5.43
CA GLY A 57 -16.74 -4.96 -4.79
C GLY A 57 -16.06 -5.29 -3.45
N PRO A 58 -16.50 -6.38 -2.80
CA PRO A 58 -16.00 -6.78 -1.50
C PRO A 58 -14.51 -7.14 -1.56
N ILE A 59 -13.79 -6.86 -0.48
CA ILE A 59 -12.42 -7.36 -0.29
C ILE A 59 -12.44 -8.58 0.61
N PHE A 60 -11.53 -9.52 0.36
CA PHE A 60 -11.26 -10.65 1.25
C PHE A 60 -9.85 -10.50 1.82
N LEU A 61 -9.77 -10.32 3.14
CA LEU A 61 -8.52 -10.24 3.87
C LEU A 61 -8.21 -11.60 4.50
N GLN A 62 -6.96 -12.04 4.38
CA GLN A 62 -6.40 -13.12 5.18
C GLN A 62 -5.08 -12.68 5.82
N ILE A 63 -4.88 -13.06 7.08
CA ILE A 63 -3.66 -12.81 7.83
C ILE A 63 -3.03 -14.14 8.19
N TYR A 64 -1.76 -14.29 7.88
CA TYR A 64 -0.96 -15.49 8.09
C TYR A 64 0.18 -15.20 9.06
N ASP A 65 0.48 -16.13 9.96
CA ASP A 65 1.65 -16.05 10.83
C ASP A 65 2.95 -16.47 10.14
N LYS A 66 4.04 -16.55 10.93
CA LYS A 66 5.37 -16.97 10.48
C LYS A 66 5.40 -18.38 9.89
N ASP A 67 4.49 -19.25 10.32
CA ASP A 67 4.40 -20.66 9.91
C ASP A 67 3.35 -20.85 8.80
N GLN A 68 2.88 -19.74 8.20
CA GLN A 68 1.87 -19.71 7.14
C GLN A 68 0.50 -20.26 7.57
N ILE A 69 0.20 -20.20 8.87
CA ILE A 69 -1.10 -20.58 9.41
C ILE A 69 -2.01 -19.35 9.38
N VAL A 70 -3.23 -19.52 8.85
CA VAL A 70 -4.24 -18.45 8.82
C VAL A 70 -4.67 -18.13 10.24
N GLN A 71 -4.41 -16.89 10.67
CA GLN A 71 -4.79 -16.36 11.97
C GLN A 71 -6.12 -15.61 11.91
N GLN A 72 -6.43 -14.98 10.78
CA GLN A 72 -7.68 -14.24 10.59
C GLN A 72 -8.08 -14.25 9.11
N ALA A 73 -9.37 -14.43 8.83
CA ALA A 73 -9.94 -14.30 7.49
C ALA A 73 -11.28 -13.57 7.57
N ILE A 74 -11.42 -12.47 6.82
CA ILE A 74 -12.63 -11.64 6.85
C ILE A 74 -13.00 -11.22 5.43
N ARG A 75 -14.29 -11.36 5.10
CA ARG A 75 -14.89 -10.73 3.93
C ARG A 75 -15.49 -9.39 4.31
N ILE A 76 -15.01 -8.32 3.70
CA ILE A 76 -15.35 -6.93 4.03
C ILE A 76 -16.13 -6.33 2.85
N PRO A 77 -17.43 -5.98 3.02
CA PRO A 77 -18.25 -5.44 1.95
C PRO A 77 -17.81 -4.01 1.54
N PRO A 78 -18.23 -3.54 0.34
CA PRO A 78 -18.02 -2.16 -0.10
C PRO A 78 -18.53 -1.14 0.94
N LYS A 79 -17.86 0.01 1.07
CA LYS A 79 -18.21 1.08 2.03
C LYS A 79 -18.54 0.54 3.43
N SER A 80 -17.66 -0.28 3.97
CA SER A 80 -17.89 -0.96 5.24
C SER A 80 -17.48 -0.12 6.44
N GLN A 81 -18.02 -0.50 7.60
CA GLN A 81 -17.51 -0.08 8.89
C GLN A 81 -16.13 -0.69 9.17
N LYS A 82 -15.48 -0.18 10.22
CA LYS A 82 -14.17 -0.67 10.68
C LYS A 82 -14.29 -2.05 11.32
N PHE A 83 -13.45 -2.98 10.90
CA PHE A 83 -13.30 -4.31 11.48
C PHE A 83 -11.98 -4.40 12.23
N ASN A 84 -12.00 -4.94 13.45
CA ASN A 84 -10.78 -5.12 14.24
C ASN A 84 -9.90 -6.21 13.63
N LEU A 85 -8.62 -5.92 13.51
CA LEU A 85 -7.59 -6.91 13.18
C LEU A 85 -7.05 -7.54 14.47
N ILE A 86 -6.48 -8.73 14.34
CA ILE A 86 -5.59 -9.28 15.37
C ILE A 86 -4.40 -8.35 15.58
N SER A 87 -3.71 -8.51 16.71
CA SER A 87 -2.43 -7.84 16.94
C SER A 87 -1.43 -8.24 15.85
N LEU A 88 -1.12 -7.29 14.96
CA LEU A 88 -0.18 -7.49 13.88
C LEU A 88 1.24 -7.56 14.44
N LYS A 89 1.99 -8.58 14.01
CA LYS A 89 3.43 -8.72 14.27
C LYS A 89 4.21 -8.63 12.96
N PRO A 90 5.46 -8.16 12.96
CA PRO A 90 6.24 -7.93 11.73
C PRO A 90 6.37 -9.17 10.83
N GLU A 91 6.33 -10.38 11.40
CA GLU A 91 6.47 -11.64 10.66
C GLU A 91 5.19 -12.07 9.93
N HIS A 92 4.04 -11.45 10.26
CA HIS A 92 2.79 -11.79 9.61
C HIS A 92 2.77 -11.35 8.14
N ARG A 93 1.96 -12.07 7.35
CA ARG A 93 1.65 -11.71 5.97
C ARG A 93 0.17 -11.44 5.83
N MET A 94 -0.17 -10.41 5.07
CA MET A 94 -1.55 -10.08 4.72
C MET A 94 -1.78 -10.34 3.24
N VAL A 95 -2.88 -11.00 2.93
CA VAL A 95 -3.36 -11.23 1.57
C VAL A 95 -4.69 -10.52 1.42
N ILE A 96 -4.77 -9.61 0.46
CA ILE A 96 -5.98 -8.88 0.11
C ILE A 96 -6.37 -9.32 -1.29
N ILE A 97 -7.62 -9.76 -1.46
CA ILE A 97 -8.18 -10.22 -2.73
C ILE A 97 -9.43 -9.40 -3.04
N GLY A 98 -9.61 -8.99 -4.30
CA GLY A 98 -10.78 -8.25 -4.76
C GLY A 98 -10.47 -6.87 -5.35
N ASP A 99 -11.49 -6.23 -5.93
CA ASP A 99 -11.41 -4.97 -6.68
C ASP A 99 -11.61 -3.70 -5.82
N GLY A 100 -11.76 -3.89 -4.50
CA GLY A 100 -11.90 -2.82 -3.51
C GLY A 100 -10.57 -2.20 -3.06
N GLU A 101 -10.66 -1.33 -2.06
CA GLU A 101 -9.51 -0.61 -1.50
C GLU A 101 -9.58 -0.68 0.03
N ALA A 102 -8.57 -1.32 0.62
CA ALA A 102 -8.51 -1.64 2.04
C ALA A 102 -7.74 -0.57 2.81
N TYR A 103 -8.41 0.20 3.65
CA TYR A 103 -7.78 1.19 4.52
C TYR A 103 -7.49 0.59 5.90
N ILE A 104 -6.24 0.68 6.37
CA ILE A 104 -5.79 0.18 7.67
C ILE A 104 -5.34 1.35 8.55
N SER A 105 -5.72 1.37 9.83
CA SER A 105 -5.26 2.40 10.78
C SER A 105 -5.44 2.01 12.23
#